data_AF-A0A6P0DSV6-F1
#
_entry.id   AF-A0A6P0DSV6-F1
#
_cell.length_a   1.000
_cell.length_b   1.000
_cell.length_c   1.000
_cell.angle_alpha   90.00
_cell.angle_beta   90.00
_cell.angle_gamma   90.00
#
_symmetry.space_group_name_H-M   'P 1'
#
loop_
_entity.id
_entity.type
_entity.pdbx_description
1 polymer ?
#
loop_
_entity_poly.entity_id
_entity_poly.type
_entity_poly.pdbx_seq_one_letter_code
_entity_poly.pdbx_strand_id
1 'polypeptide(L)'
;SWELRWNQGRNRIDARTVFVLDEAGMVSSRQMAHFVEAVTKAGAKLVLVGDPEQLQPIEAGAAFRAIADRIGYAELETIYRQRAQWMRDASLDLARGNVGKAVDAYRAHGQVRGLDLKAQAVENLIADWN
;
A
#
# COMPACT_ATOMS: atom_id res chain seq x y z
N SER A 1 8.95 -11.41 -13.64
CA SER A 1 8.29 -12.00 -12.45
C SER A 1 9.28 -12.82 -11.65
N TRP A 2 9.23 -12.74 -10.32
CA TRP A 2 10.03 -13.53 -9.37
C TRP A 2 9.71 -15.03 -9.48
N GLU A 3 8.47 -15.40 -9.81
CA GLU A 3 8.06 -16.79 -10.14
C GLU A 3 8.93 -17.36 -11.26
N LEU A 4 9.19 -16.54 -12.28
CA LEU A 4 10.03 -16.93 -13.42
C LEU A 4 11.46 -17.23 -12.99
N ARG A 5 12.01 -16.47 -12.04
CA ARG A 5 13.38 -16.67 -11.53
C ARG A 5 13.47 -17.97 -10.73
N TRP A 6 12.45 -18.25 -9.92
CA TRP A 6 12.39 -19.51 -9.18
C TRP A 6 12.21 -20.72 -10.10
N ASN A 7 11.31 -20.63 -11.08
CA ASN A 7 11.14 -21.67 -12.10
C ASN A 7 12.44 -21.94 -12.87
N GLN A 8 13.31 -20.93 -13.02
CA GLN A 8 14.65 -21.06 -13.61
C GLN A 8 15.75 -21.47 -12.61
N GLY A 9 15.39 -21.83 -11.38
CA GLY A 9 16.33 -22.26 -10.33
C GLY A 9 17.21 -21.14 -9.74
N ARG A 10 16.95 -19.87 -10.07
CA ARG A 10 17.71 -18.72 -9.59
C ARG A 10 17.06 -18.14 -8.33
N ASN A 11 17.88 -17.68 -7.38
CA ASN A 11 17.42 -17.11 -6.11
C ASN A 11 16.46 -18.03 -5.35
N ARG A 12 16.80 -19.32 -5.26
CA ARG A 12 16.01 -20.30 -4.50
C ARG A 12 15.95 -19.89 -3.03
N ILE A 13 14.74 -19.97 -2.48
CA ILE A 13 14.47 -19.70 -1.08
C ILE A 13 14.99 -20.91 -0.27
N ASP A 14 15.77 -20.65 0.77
CA ASP A 14 16.25 -21.63 1.74
C ASP A 14 15.91 -21.20 3.17
N ALA A 15 16.18 -22.05 4.17
CA ALA A 15 15.85 -21.78 5.57
C ALA A 15 16.57 -20.54 6.17
N ARG A 16 17.56 -19.96 5.47
CA ARG A 16 18.25 -18.74 5.87
C ARG A 16 17.70 -17.50 5.17
N THR A 17 16.64 -17.65 4.38
CA THR A 17 16.03 -16.59 3.60
C THR A 17 14.90 -15.91 4.37
N VAL A 18 14.87 -14.57 4.28
CA VAL A 18 13.70 -13.77 4.66
C VAL A 18 13.09 -13.20 3.38
N PHE A 19 11.84 -13.54 3.11
CA PHE A 19 11.09 -13.04 1.98
C PHE A 19 10.18 -11.90 2.44
N VAL A 20 10.41 -10.69 1.95
CA VAL A 20 9.58 -9.51 2.25
C VAL A 20 8.72 -9.19 1.04
N LEU A 21 7.39 -9.18 1.25
CA LEU A 21 6.42 -8.80 0.24
C LEU A 21 5.84 -7.44 0.62
N ASP A 22 6.23 -6.40 -0.12
CA ASP A 22 5.68 -5.05 0.02
C ASP A 22 4.39 -4.90 -0.82
N GLU A 23 3.50 -4.01 -0.38
CA GLU A 23 2.14 -3.85 -0.90
C GLU A 23 1.37 -5.18 -1.06
N ALA A 24 1.47 -6.03 -0.03
CA ALA A 24 0.84 -7.34 0.01
C ALA A 24 -0.70 -7.28 -0.14
N GLY A 25 -1.32 -6.13 0.15
CA GLY A 25 -2.73 -5.87 -0.10
C GLY A 25 -3.11 -5.97 -1.58
N MET A 26 -2.19 -5.70 -2.51
CA MET A 26 -2.44 -5.79 -3.95
C MET A 26 -2.25 -7.20 -4.53
N VAL A 27 -1.75 -8.15 -3.72
CA VAL A 27 -1.44 -9.51 -4.19
C VAL A 27 -2.67 -10.39 -4.09
N SER A 28 -2.99 -11.09 -5.18
CA SER A 28 -4.19 -11.93 -5.20
C SER A 28 -4.08 -13.15 -4.30
N SER A 29 -5.24 -13.66 -3.84
CA SER A 29 -5.29 -14.82 -2.95
C SER A 29 -4.54 -16.04 -3.50
N ARG A 30 -4.61 -16.27 -4.82
CA ARG A 30 -3.90 -17.39 -5.46
C ARG A 30 -2.39 -17.22 -5.38
N GLN A 31 -1.89 -16.04 -5.72
CA GLN A 31 -0.46 -15.74 -5.63
C GLN A 31 0.02 -15.82 -4.17
N MET A 32 -0.75 -15.27 -3.23
CA MET A 32 -0.46 -15.34 -1.80
C MET A 32 -0.34 -16.79 -1.31
N ALA A 33 -1.25 -17.68 -1.71
CA ALA A 33 -1.19 -19.10 -1.36
C ALA A 33 0.10 -19.75 -1.88
N HIS A 34 0.49 -19.46 -3.12
CA HIS A 34 1.76 -19.93 -3.69
C HIS A 34 2.96 -19.45 -2.88
N PHE A 35 3.01 -18.18 -2.48
CA PHE A 35 4.09 -17.62 -1.65
C PHE A 35 4.20 -18.27 -0.28
N VAL A 36 3.07 -18.44 0.40
CA VAL A 36 3.04 -19.04 1.74
C VAL A 36 3.54 -20.49 1.67
N GLU A 37 3.05 -21.28 0.71
CA GLU A 37 3.46 -22.67 0.53
C GLU A 37 4.96 -22.78 0.23
N ALA A 38 5.42 -21.99 -0.72
CA ALA A 38 6.80 -21.83 -1.13
C ALA A 38 7.77 -21.58 0.04
N VAL A 39 7.51 -20.53 0.81
CA VAL A 39 8.36 -20.07 1.90
C VAL A 39 8.33 -21.08 3.06
N THR A 40 7.16 -21.65 3.34
CA THR A 40 6.99 -22.67 4.37
C THR A 40 7.77 -23.94 4.03
N LYS A 41 7.69 -24.44 2.78
CA LYS A 41 8.46 -25.62 2.35
C LYS A 41 9.96 -25.43 2.44
N ALA A 42 10.44 -24.20 2.21
CA ALA A 42 11.86 -23.86 2.32
C ALA A 42 12.33 -23.70 3.78
N GLY A 43 11.41 -23.66 4.76
CA GLY A 43 11.72 -23.33 6.16
C GLY A 43 12.14 -21.87 6.34
N ALA A 44 11.73 -20.99 5.42
CA ALA A 44 12.10 -19.58 5.38
C ALA A 44 11.09 -18.70 6.13
N LYS A 45 11.46 -17.44 6.38
CA LYS A 45 10.56 -16.45 6.99
C LYS A 45 9.85 -15.62 5.93
N LEU A 46 8.53 -15.49 6.04
CA LEU A 46 7.71 -14.56 5.26
C LEU A 46 7.40 -13.31 6.09
N VAL A 47 7.61 -12.13 5.52
CA VAL A 47 7.17 -10.84 6.09
C VAL A 47 6.28 -10.17 5.05
N LEU A 48 5.04 -9.85 5.45
CA LEU A 48 4.08 -9.15 4.61
C LEU A 48 4.00 -7.71 5.09
N VAL A 49 4.13 -6.77 4.16
CA VAL A 49 4.06 -5.33 4.39
C VAL A 49 3.00 -4.76 3.46
N GLY A 50 2.18 -3.85 3.97
CA GLY A 50 1.10 -3.23 3.22
C GLY A 50 0.03 -2.72 4.16
N ASP A 51 -0.98 -2.09 3.58
CA ASP A 51 -2.14 -1.55 4.29
C ASP A 51 -3.36 -2.47 4.03
N PRO A 52 -3.90 -3.14 5.07
CA PRO A 52 -5.04 -4.04 4.92
C PRO A 52 -6.36 -3.32 4.62
N GLU A 53 -6.43 -2.01 4.84
CA GLU A 53 -7.58 -1.16 4.57
C GLU A 53 -7.43 -0.37 3.25
N GLN A 54 -6.26 -0.41 2.60
CA GLN A 54 -6.10 0.12 1.25
C GLN A 54 -6.92 -0.69 0.23
N LEU A 55 -7.27 -0.02 -0.88
CA LEU A 55 -8.12 -0.52 -1.96
C LEU A 55 -7.92 -2.02 -2.21
N GLN A 56 -8.97 -2.79 -1.92
CA GLN A 56 -9.00 -4.24 -2.06
C GLN A 56 -8.60 -4.63 -3.49
N PRO A 57 -7.82 -5.70 -3.68
CA PRO A 57 -7.47 -6.17 -5.00
C PRO A 57 -8.74 -6.54 -5.77
N ILE A 58 -8.71 -6.33 -7.09
CA ILE A 58 -9.84 -6.62 -7.99
C ILE A 58 -10.19 -8.13 -7.98
N GLU A 59 -9.26 -9.00 -7.59
CA GLU A 59 -9.46 -10.44 -7.48
C GLU A 59 -9.96 -10.87 -6.09
N ALA A 60 -10.82 -11.89 -6.08
CA ALA A 60 -11.49 -12.41 -4.89
C ALA A 60 -10.54 -12.78 -3.74
N GLY A 61 -10.93 -12.37 -2.53
CA GLY A 61 -10.31 -12.76 -1.27
C GLY A 61 -9.20 -11.81 -0.83
N ALA A 62 -9.42 -11.14 0.29
CA ALA A 62 -8.45 -10.28 0.96
C ALA A 62 -7.45 -11.14 1.73
N ALA A 63 -6.63 -11.96 1.04
CA ALA A 63 -5.73 -12.91 1.70
C ALA A 63 -4.78 -12.22 2.69
N PHE A 64 -4.29 -11.03 2.35
CA PHE A 64 -3.48 -10.22 3.26
C PHE A 64 -4.26 -9.83 4.53
N ARG A 65 -5.49 -9.32 4.40
CA ARG A 65 -6.37 -8.99 5.53
C ARG A 65 -6.67 -10.22 6.38
N ALA A 66 -7.02 -11.35 5.76
CA ALA A 66 -7.31 -12.60 6.47
C ALA A 66 -6.10 -13.14 7.25
N ILE A 67 -4.89 -12.98 6.71
CA ILE A 67 -3.65 -13.34 7.42
C ILE A 67 -3.41 -12.39 8.59
N ALA A 68 -3.55 -11.08 8.38
CA ALA A 68 -3.40 -10.07 9.43
C ALA A 68 -4.39 -10.28 10.57
N ASP A 69 -5.67 -10.55 10.27
CA ASP A 69 -6.72 -10.79 11.27
C ASP A 69 -6.47 -12.06 12.09
N ARG A 70 -5.87 -13.10 11.48
CA ARG A 70 -5.65 -14.40 12.16
C ARG A 70 -4.34 -14.47 12.93
N ILE A 71 -3.26 -13.92 12.37
CA ILE A 71 -1.90 -14.03 12.95
C ILE A 71 -1.57 -12.80 13.81
N GLY A 72 -2.26 -11.68 13.58
CA GLY A 72 -1.90 -10.38 14.13
C GLY A 72 -0.86 -9.67 13.25
N TYR A 73 -0.61 -8.41 13.58
CA TYR A 73 0.32 -7.53 12.85
C TYR A 73 0.97 -6.53 13.80
N ALA A 74 2.05 -5.90 13.33
CA ALA A 74 2.61 -4.70 13.94
C ALA A 74 2.20 -3.50 13.09
N GLU A 75 1.65 -2.46 13.72
CA GLU A 75 1.20 -1.25 13.04
C GLU A 75 2.27 -0.15 13.14
N LEU A 76 2.44 0.62 12.06
CA LEU A 76 3.29 1.80 12.03
C LEU A 76 2.43 3.06 12.18
N GLU A 77 2.40 3.63 13.39
CA GLU A 77 1.56 4.80 13.69
C GLU A 77 2.18 6.14 13.26
N THR A 78 3.50 6.17 13.01
CA THR A 78 4.22 7.43 12.74
C THR A 78 4.33 7.74 11.25
N ILE A 79 3.77 8.87 10.84
CA ILE A 79 3.84 9.38 9.47
C ILE A 79 5.14 10.19 9.28
N TYR A 80 6.10 9.61 8.55
CA TYR A 80 7.37 10.28 8.23
C TYR A 80 7.35 11.08 6.92
N ARG A 81 6.47 10.73 5.97
CA ARG A 81 6.42 11.35 4.65
C ARG A 81 6.01 12.84 4.73
N GLN A 82 5.02 13.14 5.58
CA GLN A 82 4.53 14.48 5.83
C GLN A 82 5.38 15.18 6.91
N ARG A 83 6.07 16.26 6.53
CA ARG A 83 6.97 17.01 7.43
C ARG A 83 6.22 17.91 8.41
N ALA A 84 5.16 18.57 7.96
CA ALA A 84 4.36 19.46 8.80
C ALA A 84 3.26 18.71 9.54
N GLN A 85 2.94 19.14 10.77
CA GLN A 85 1.93 18.50 11.60
C GLN A 85 0.55 18.48 10.93
N TRP A 86 0.13 19.59 10.35
CA TRP A 86 -1.18 19.69 9.68
C TRP A 86 -1.35 18.68 8.53
N MET A 87 -0.27 18.35 7.82
CA MET A 87 -0.31 17.35 6.75
C MET A 87 -0.46 15.93 7.31
N ARG A 88 0.18 15.64 8.46
CA ARG A 88 0.00 14.35 9.15
C ARG A 88 -1.44 14.20 9.63
N ASP A 89 -1.98 15.24 10.25
CA ASP A 89 -3.35 15.26 10.74
C ASP A 89 -4.36 15.06 9.59
N ALA A 90 -4.17 15.77 8.47
CA ALA A 90 -4.99 15.59 7.27
C ALA A 90 -4.87 14.17 6.67
N SER A 91 -3.68 13.58 6.69
CA SER A 91 -3.46 12.20 6.20
C SER A 91 -4.16 11.16 7.09
N LEU A 92 -4.12 11.35 8.42
CA LEU A 92 -4.86 10.51 9.38
C LEU A 92 -6.38 10.67 9.22
N ASP A 93 -6.85 11.89 8.98
CA ASP A 93 -8.26 12.14 8.70
C ASP A 93 -8.72 11.41 7.42
N LEU A 94 -7.90 11.38 6.36
CA LEU A 94 -8.17 10.57 5.16
C LEU A 94 -8.23 9.08 5.47
N ALA A 95 -7.25 8.54 6.19
CA ALA A 95 -7.19 7.11 6.55
C ALA A 95 -8.41 6.67 7.39
N ARG A 96 -8.97 7.58 8.19
CA ARG A 96 -10.16 7.33 9.03
C ARG A 96 -11.49 7.62 8.32
N GLY A 97 -11.46 8.03 7.06
CA GLY A 97 -12.66 8.37 6.29
C GLY A 97 -13.24 9.77 6.56
N ASN A 98 -12.56 10.62 7.33
CA ASN A 98 -12.93 12.01 7.58
C ASN A 98 -12.56 12.92 6.39
N VAL A 99 -12.99 12.55 5.18
CA VAL A 99 -12.54 13.14 3.91
C VAL A 99 -12.77 14.65 3.86
N GLY A 100 -13.94 15.13 4.28
CA GLY A 100 -14.26 16.57 4.26
C GLY A 100 -13.27 17.39 5.09
N LYS A 101 -13.00 16.95 6.33
CA LYS A 101 -12.06 17.61 7.24
C LYS A 101 -10.64 17.64 6.67
N ALA A 102 -10.19 16.54 6.08
CA ALA A 102 -8.89 16.50 5.43
C ALA A 102 -8.79 17.45 4.23
N VAL A 103 -9.79 17.47 3.35
CA VAL A 103 -9.84 18.36 2.18
C VAL A 103 -9.86 19.83 2.61
N ASP A 104 -10.61 20.16 3.66
CA ASP A 104 -10.64 21.52 4.21
C ASP A 104 -9.27 21.94 4.77
N ALA A 105 -8.54 21.04 5.42
CA ALA A 105 -7.17 21.32 5.85
C ALA A 105 -6.23 21.60 4.67
N TYR A 106 -6.27 20.78 3.61
CA TYR A 106 -5.48 21.04 2.39
C TYR A 106 -5.88 22.36 1.73
N ARG A 107 -7.17 22.71 1.69
CA ARG A 107 -7.67 23.98 1.15
C ARG A 107 -7.17 25.18 1.97
N ALA A 108 -7.23 25.11 3.30
CA ALA A 108 -6.75 26.17 4.20
C ALA A 108 -5.24 26.45 4.03
N HIS A 109 -4.48 25.43 3.64
CA HIS A 109 -3.04 25.54 3.34
C HIS A 109 -2.71 25.77 1.85
N GLY A 110 -3.71 26.11 1.02
CA GLY A 110 -3.52 26.44 -0.40
C GLY A 110 -3.11 25.25 -1.28
N GLN A 111 -3.26 24.02 -0.80
CA GLN A 111 -2.93 22.78 -1.52
C GLN A 111 -4.12 22.22 -2.32
N VAL A 112 -5.28 22.88 -2.29
CA VAL A 112 -6.42 22.57 -3.16
C VAL A 112 -6.76 23.81 -3.97
N ARG A 113 -6.70 23.69 -5.29
CA ARG A 113 -7.10 24.75 -6.23
C ARG A 113 -8.32 24.26 -7.01
N GLY A 114 -9.42 25.00 -6.90
CA GLY A 114 -10.63 24.79 -7.71
C GLY A 114 -10.60 25.71 -8.93
N LEU A 115 -11.08 25.22 -10.07
CA LEU A 115 -11.27 25.99 -11.30
C LEU A 115 -12.66 25.69 -11.85
N ASP A 116 -13.30 26.69 -12.45
CA ASP A 116 -14.69 26.60 -12.90
C ASP A 116 -14.85 25.65 -14.10
N LEU A 117 -13.82 25.57 -14.95
CA LEU A 117 -13.83 24.76 -16.15
C LEU A 117 -12.80 23.63 -16.08
N LYS A 118 -13.23 22.41 -16.42
CA LYS A 118 -12.34 21.25 -16.56
C LYS A 118 -11.16 21.53 -17.51
N ALA A 119 -11.41 22.24 -18.62
CA ALA A 119 -10.38 22.59 -19.58
C ALA A 119 -9.26 23.43 -18.94
N GLN A 120 -9.62 24.44 -18.14
CA GLN A 120 -8.67 25.27 -17.41
C GLN A 120 -7.90 24.47 -16.36
N ALA A 121 -8.56 23.53 -15.68
CA ALA A 121 -7.90 22.66 -14.71
C ALA A 121 -6.84 21.76 -15.34
N VAL A 122 -7.12 21.20 -16.53
CA VAL A 122 -6.16 20.39 -17.27
C VAL A 122 -4.99 21.25 -17.77
N GLU A 123 -5.26 22.40 -18.35
CA GLU A 123 -4.22 23.31 -18.87
C GLU A 123 -3.27 23.77 -17.76
N ASN A 124 -3.81 24.21 -16.62
CA ASN A 124 -3.00 24.63 -15.46
C ASN A 124 -2.21 23.48 -14.85
N LEU A 125 -2.78 22.27 -14.77
CA LEU A 125 -2.05 21.09 -14.27
C LEU A 125 -0.84 20.75 -15.15
N ILE A 126 -0.98 20.87 -16.47
CA ILE A 126 0.11 20.65 -17.43
C ILE A 126 1.16 21.75 -17.28
N ALA A 127 0.76 23.02 -17.16
CA ALA A 127 1.67 24.14 -17.02
C ALA A 127 2.50 24.08 -15.72
N ASP A 128 1.87 23.62 -14.62
CA ASP A 128 2.51 23.46 -13.30
C ASP A 128 3.49 22.26 -13.25
N TRP A 129 3.55 21.39 -14.26
CA TRP A 129 4.40 20.16 -14.30
C TRP A 129 5.88 20.41 -14.69
N ASN A 130 6.41 21.63 -14.55
CA ASN A 130 7.82 21.91 -14.86
C ASN A 130 8.77 21.63 -13.70
#